data_AF-A0A356NX38-F1
#
_entry.id   AF-A0A356NX38-F1
#
_cell.length_a   1.000
_cell.length_b   1.000
_cell.length_c   1.000
_cell.angle_alpha   90.00
_cell.angle_beta   90.00
_cell.angle_gamma   90.00
#
_symmetry.space_group_name_H-M   'P 1'
#
loop_
_entity.id
_entity.type
_entity.pdbx_description
1 polymer ?
#
loop_
_entity_poly.entity_id
_entity_poly.type
_entity_poly.pdbx_seq_one_letter_code
_entity_poly.pdbx_strand_id
1 'polypeptide(L)'
;MTSTRRESVNVANIKLTAAPLSGGGDIDIAGNRIIIRDDLALVSVATPLGGEDALKKTLTAEFGLKVPAATLSSTAKGMRAVSMAPDAMLLIFAHATPDAEMHVRAKLGGAGYTTDQTDSMLAIEVSGPATMAAMERICPLDL
;
A
#
# COMPACT_ATOMS: atom_id res chain seq x y z
N MET A 1 26.11 24.41 -7.53
CA MET A 1 24.87 24.26 -8.31
C MET A 1 25.23 24.47 -9.77
N THR A 2 25.18 23.41 -10.59
CA THR A 2 25.53 23.48 -12.03
C THR A 2 24.24 23.50 -12.85
N SER A 3 24.13 24.41 -13.81
CA SER A 3 22.99 24.51 -14.72
C SER A 3 23.45 24.23 -16.15
N THR A 4 22.63 23.53 -16.92
CA THR A 4 22.81 23.37 -18.37
C THR A 4 21.86 24.34 -19.06
N ARG A 5 22.39 25.18 -19.97
CA ARG A 5 21.55 26.02 -20.83
C ARG A 5 20.78 25.11 -21.80
N ARG A 6 19.46 25.15 -21.77
CA ARG A 6 18.58 24.56 -22.80
C ARG A 6 17.77 25.68 -23.43
N GLU A 7 18.01 25.93 -24.71
CA GLU A 7 17.37 27.02 -25.47
C GLU A 7 17.59 28.40 -24.79
N SER A 8 16.51 29.11 -24.46
CA SER A 8 16.51 30.43 -23.82
C SER A 8 16.51 30.36 -22.30
N VAL A 9 16.53 29.16 -21.69
CA VAL A 9 16.42 28.97 -20.25
C VAL A 9 17.59 28.17 -19.66
N ASN A 10 17.89 28.43 -18.39
CA ASN A 10 18.85 27.67 -17.61
C ASN A 10 18.08 26.63 -16.79
N VAL A 11 18.34 25.34 -17.03
CA VAL A 11 17.76 24.24 -16.25
C VAL A 11 18.77 23.85 -15.18
N ALA A 12 18.37 23.89 -13.91
CA ALA A 12 19.22 23.41 -12.83
C ALA A 12 19.38 21.88 -12.94
N ASN A 13 20.63 21.39 -12.90
CA ASN A 13 20.86 19.96 -12.78
C ASN A 13 20.66 19.57 -11.32
N ILE A 14 19.43 19.24 -10.97
CA ILE A 14 19.07 18.74 -9.64
C ILE A 14 19.16 17.21 -9.68
N LYS A 15 20.14 16.65 -8.97
CA LYS A 15 20.20 15.21 -8.72
C LYS A 15 19.21 14.90 -7.60
N LEU A 16 18.11 14.24 -7.94
CA LEU A 16 17.17 13.73 -6.94
C LEU A 16 17.78 12.53 -6.23
N THR A 17 17.60 12.48 -4.92
CA THR A 17 17.93 11.33 -4.08
C THR A 17 16.63 10.79 -3.49
N ALA A 18 16.43 9.48 -3.57
CA ALA A 18 15.31 8.86 -2.89
C ALA A 18 15.38 9.15 -1.38
N ALA A 19 14.24 9.47 -0.80
CA ALA A 19 14.07 9.66 0.62
C ALA A 19 12.81 8.89 1.03
N PRO A 20 12.79 8.28 2.23
CA PRO A 20 11.59 7.59 2.70
C PRO A 20 10.45 8.58 2.90
N LEU A 21 9.21 8.10 2.75
CA LEU A 21 8.00 8.91 2.95
C LEU A 21 7.92 9.51 4.37
N SER A 22 8.55 8.86 5.36
CA SER A 22 8.70 9.38 6.72
C SER A 22 10.05 8.98 7.32
N GLY A 23 10.45 9.62 8.42
CA GLY A 23 11.66 9.26 9.18
C GLY A 23 11.48 8.05 10.10
N GLY A 24 10.43 7.24 9.91
CA GLY A 24 9.98 6.24 10.88
C GLY A 24 9.32 6.89 12.11
N GLY A 25 8.79 6.05 13.00
CA GLY A 25 8.17 6.50 14.25
C GLY A 25 7.72 5.33 15.11
N ASP A 26 8.04 5.39 16.40
CA ASP A 26 7.59 4.45 17.43
C ASP A 26 7.45 5.26 18.72
N ILE A 27 6.21 5.48 19.16
CA ILE A 27 5.90 6.30 20.33
C ILE A 27 4.84 5.65 21.21
N ASP A 28 5.00 5.84 22.52
CA ASP A 28 3.97 5.53 23.51
C ASP A 28 3.30 6.84 23.98
N ILE A 29 1.98 6.93 23.82
CA ILE A 29 1.21 8.11 24.21
C ILE A 29 -0.19 7.73 24.67
N ALA A 30 -0.61 8.26 25.82
CA ALA A 30 -1.97 8.12 26.34
C ALA A 30 -2.53 6.68 26.36
N GLY A 31 -1.69 5.68 26.66
CA GLY A 31 -2.07 4.27 26.70
C GLY A 31 -2.12 3.58 25.33
N ASN A 32 -1.58 4.21 24.28
CA ASN A 32 -1.40 3.63 22.95
C ASN A 32 0.08 3.62 22.56
N ARG A 33 0.49 2.58 21.86
CA ARG A 33 1.73 2.54 21.07
C ARG A 33 1.38 2.78 19.60
N ILE A 34 2.07 3.73 18.98
CA ILE A 34 1.88 4.12 17.57
C ILE A 34 3.19 3.91 16.83
N ILE A 35 3.16 3.10 15.76
CA ILE A 35 4.32 2.72 14.97
C ILE A 35 4.08 3.01 13.49
N ILE A 36 5.05 3.63 12.82
CA ILE A 36 5.07 3.68 11.36
C ILE A 36 5.71 2.40 10.85
N ARG A 37 4.96 1.66 10.01
CA ARG A 37 5.36 0.37 9.44
C ARG A 37 6.00 0.60 8.06
N ASP A 38 7.29 0.91 8.05
CA ASP A 38 8.11 1.08 6.85
C ASP A 38 8.59 -0.25 6.23
N ASP A 39 8.29 -1.37 6.88
CA ASP A 39 8.54 -2.72 6.40
C ASP A 39 7.45 -3.25 5.46
N LEU A 40 6.35 -2.53 5.31
CA LEU A 40 5.20 -2.92 4.49
C LEU A 40 5.21 -2.24 3.12
N ALA A 41 5.03 -3.05 2.08
CA ALA A 41 4.71 -2.59 0.74
C ALA A 41 3.19 -2.57 0.50
N LEU A 42 2.77 -1.59 -0.28
CA LEU A 42 1.37 -1.36 -0.63
C LEU A 42 1.25 -1.36 -2.16
N VAL A 43 0.47 -2.29 -2.70
CA VAL A 43 0.23 -2.40 -4.15
C VAL A 43 -1.27 -2.38 -4.41
N SER A 44 -1.77 -1.36 -5.11
CA SER A 44 -3.16 -1.36 -5.56
C SER A 44 -3.32 -2.27 -6.77
N VAL A 45 -4.46 -2.97 -6.83
CA VAL A 45 -4.83 -3.86 -7.93
C VAL A 45 -6.22 -3.48 -8.39
N ALA A 46 -6.34 -3.01 -9.63
CA ALA A 46 -7.62 -2.80 -10.30
C ALA A 46 -7.98 -4.01 -11.17
N THR A 47 -9.25 -4.33 -11.21
CA THR A 47 -9.83 -5.46 -11.95
C THR A 47 -10.11 -5.01 -13.38
N PRO A 48 -9.56 -5.67 -14.41
CA PRO A 48 -9.90 -5.37 -15.79
C PRO A 48 -11.39 -5.60 -16.02
N LEU A 49 -12.01 -4.81 -16.89
CA LEU A 49 -13.42 -4.96 -17.23
C LEU A 49 -13.68 -6.37 -17.81
N GLY A 50 -14.56 -7.15 -17.17
CA GLY A 50 -14.82 -8.54 -17.54
C GLY A 50 -13.73 -9.53 -17.12
N GLY A 51 -12.77 -9.10 -16.32
CA GLY A 51 -11.62 -9.88 -15.83
C GLY A 51 -11.79 -10.43 -14.42
N GLU A 52 -12.97 -10.32 -13.80
CA GLU A 52 -13.22 -10.63 -12.40
C GLU A 52 -12.87 -12.09 -12.06
N ASP A 53 -13.32 -13.04 -12.87
CA ASP A 53 -13.04 -14.46 -12.67
C ASP A 53 -11.56 -14.80 -12.88
N ALA A 54 -10.92 -14.16 -13.86
CA ALA A 54 -9.49 -14.33 -14.12
C ALA A 54 -8.65 -13.80 -12.96
N LEU A 55 -8.98 -12.61 -12.44
CA LEU A 55 -8.32 -12.04 -11.27
C LEU A 55 -8.53 -12.92 -10.05
N LYS A 56 -9.77 -13.32 -9.76
CA LYS A 56 -10.10 -14.17 -8.61
C LYS A 56 -9.35 -15.49 -8.64
N LYS A 57 -9.31 -16.16 -9.80
CA LYS A 57 -8.58 -17.42 -9.99
C LYS A 57 -7.08 -17.21 -9.74
N THR A 58 -6.48 -16.19 -10.35
CA THR A 58 -5.04 -15.93 -10.26
C THR A 58 -4.64 -15.51 -8.85
N LEU A 59 -5.41 -14.63 -8.21
CA LEU A 59 -5.19 -14.18 -6.84
C LEU A 59 -5.22 -15.35 -5.84
N THR A 60 -6.16 -16.27 -6.04
CA THR A 60 -6.26 -17.50 -5.22
C THR A 60 -5.07 -18.44 -5.49
N ALA A 61 -4.71 -18.66 -6.75
CA ALA A 61 -3.64 -19.58 -7.12
C ALA A 61 -2.26 -19.10 -6.63
N GLU A 62 -1.92 -17.84 -6.88
CA GLU A 62 -0.58 -17.29 -6.63
C GLU A 62 -0.39 -16.90 -5.15
N PHE A 63 -1.40 -16.26 -4.56
CA PHE A 63 -1.29 -15.67 -3.23
C PHE A 63 -2.11 -16.41 -2.16
N GLY A 64 -3.05 -17.27 -2.56
CA GLY A 64 -4.00 -17.89 -1.61
C GLY A 64 -5.06 -16.92 -1.11
N LEU A 65 -5.15 -15.73 -1.71
CA LEU A 65 -6.05 -14.67 -1.30
C LEU A 65 -7.39 -14.80 -2.02
N LYS A 66 -8.47 -14.54 -1.28
CA LYS A 66 -9.80 -14.34 -1.86
C LYS A 66 -9.95 -12.86 -2.20
N VAL A 67 -10.65 -12.55 -3.29
CA VAL A 67 -11.10 -11.17 -3.54
C VAL A 67 -12.03 -10.78 -2.38
N PRO A 68 -11.70 -9.75 -1.59
CA PRO A 68 -12.54 -9.35 -0.46
C PRO A 68 -13.84 -8.73 -0.96
N ALA A 69 -14.94 -8.97 -0.23
CA ALA A 69 -16.16 -8.19 -0.43
C ALA A 69 -15.98 -6.77 0.12
N ALA A 70 -16.93 -5.89 -0.20
CA ALA A 70 -17.01 -4.57 0.42
C ALA A 70 -16.91 -4.68 1.95
N THR A 71 -16.23 -3.71 2.57
CA THR A 71 -15.94 -3.62 4.02
C THR A 71 -15.09 -4.75 4.62
N LEU A 72 -14.67 -5.74 3.84
CA LEU A 72 -13.86 -6.86 4.32
C LEU A 72 -12.41 -6.79 3.83
N SER A 73 -11.58 -7.61 4.47
CA SER A 73 -10.24 -7.94 4.00
C SER A 73 -10.07 -9.47 3.97
N SER A 74 -9.13 -9.95 3.17
CA SER A 74 -8.69 -11.34 3.17
C SER A 74 -7.20 -11.41 3.51
N THR A 75 -6.77 -12.50 4.13
CA THR A 75 -5.36 -12.69 4.50
C THR A 75 -4.87 -14.07 4.11
N ALA A 76 -3.68 -14.14 3.55
CA ALA A 76 -3.00 -15.39 3.25
C ALA A 76 -1.49 -15.16 3.19
N LYS A 77 -0.69 -16.09 3.73
CA LYS A 77 0.78 -16.10 3.60
C LYS A 77 1.45 -14.76 3.98
N GLY A 78 0.95 -14.07 5.01
CA GLY A 78 1.50 -12.78 5.45
C GLY A 78 1.12 -11.56 4.58
N MET A 79 0.25 -11.75 3.59
CA MET A 79 -0.33 -10.68 2.78
C MET A 79 -1.79 -10.47 3.17
N ARG A 80 -2.24 -9.22 3.13
CA ARG A 80 -3.65 -8.81 3.29
C ARG A 80 -4.14 -8.11 2.03
N ALA A 81 -5.32 -8.50 1.54
CA ALA A 81 -6.06 -7.75 0.53
C ALA A 81 -7.20 -7.00 1.20
N VAL A 82 -7.29 -5.69 1.01
CA VAL A 82 -8.36 -4.83 1.54
C VAL A 82 -9.20 -4.32 0.36
N SER A 83 -10.52 -4.43 0.44
CA SER A 83 -11.41 -3.85 -0.57
C SER A 83 -11.31 -2.32 -0.54
N MET A 84 -11.07 -1.69 -1.70
CA MET A 84 -10.99 -0.22 -1.83
C MET A 84 -12.17 0.34 -2.63
N ALA A 85 -12.58 -0.37 -3.69
CA ALA A 85 -13.72 -0.08 -4.53
C ALA A 85 -14.26 -1.41 -5.12
N PRO A 86 -15.43 -1.44 -5.79
CA PRO A 86 -16.00 -2.66 -6.35
C PRO A 86 -15.04 -3.46 -7.25
N ASP A 87 -14.17 -2.78 -7.97
CA ASP A 87 -13.19 -3.32 -8.91
C ASP A 87 -11.74 -3.05 -8.47
N ALA A 88 -11.50 -2.62 -7.23
CA ALA A 88 -10.17 -2.29 -6.75
C ALA A 88 -9.89 -2.79 -5.33
N MET A 89 -8.69 -3.33 -5.12
CA MET A 89 -8.19 -3.73 -3.81
C MET A 89 -6.78 -3.20 -3.55
N LEU A 90 -6.40 -3.15 -2.28
CA LEU A 90 -5.04 -2.84 -1.84
C LEU A 90 -4.41 -4.11 -1.26
N LEU A 91 -3.28 -4.54 -1.80
CA LEU A 91 -2.45 -5.59 -1.24
C LEU A 91 -1.42 -4.96 -0.29
N ILE A 92 -1.33 -5.49 0.92
CA ILE A 92 -0.44 -5.03 1.99
C ILE A 92 0.37 -6.24 2.46
N PHE A 93 1.70 -6.16 2.41
CA PHE A 93 2.59 -7.26 2.78
C PHE A 93 4.00 -6.76 3.09
N ALA A 94 4.75 -7.51 3.89
CA ALA A 94 6.16 -7.20 4.12
C ALA A 94 6.98 -7.42 2.85
N HIS A 95 7.77 -6.43 2.44
CA HIS A 95 8.62 -6.53 1.26
C HIS A 95 9.78 -5.53 1.35
N ALA A 96 11.01 -6.03 1.32
CA ALA A 96 12.20 -5.22 1.65
C ALA A 96 12.79 -4.45 0.46
N THR A 97 12.44 -4.82 -0.78
CA THR A 97 13.03 -4.25 -1.99
C THR A 97 12.05 -3.32 -2.71
N PRO A 98 12.52 -2.28 -3.43
CA PRO A 98 11.65 -1.28 -4.06
C PRO A 98 11.03 -1.77 -5.38
N ASP A 99 10.62 -3.03 -5.43
CA ASP A 99 10.06 -3.73 -6.60
C ASP A 99 8.77 -4.49 -6.26
N ALA A 100 8.08 -4.10 -5.18
CA ALA A 100 6.86 -4.74 -4.71
C ALA A 100 5.78 -4.86 -5.79
N GLU A 101 5.53 -3.79 -6.53
CA GLU A 101 4.58 -3.79 -7.65
C GLU A 101 5.00 -4.79 -8.73
N MET A 102 6.28 -4.83 -9.09
CA MET A 102 6.78 -5.73 -10.13
C MET A 102 6.64 -7.19 -9.71
N HIS A 103 6.88 -7.49 -8.42
CA HIS A 103 6.67 -8.79 -7.84
C HIS A 103 5.20 -9.24 -7.95
N VAL A 104 4.26 -8.35 -7.63
CA VAL A 104 2.82 -8.63 -7.73
C VAL A 104 2.40 -8.78 -9.20
N ARG A 105 2.80 -7.85 -10.06
CA ARG A 105 2.48 -7.84 -11.49
C ARG A 105 2.93 -9.10 -12.20
N ALA A 106 4.15 -9.56 -11.92
CA ALA A 106 4.70 -10.76 -12.53
C ALA A 106 3.85 -12.01 -12.22
N LYS A 107 3.34 -12.12 -10.99
CA LYS A 107 2.45 -13.20 -10.57
C LYS A 107 1.04 -13.07 -11.13
N LEU A 108 0.49 -11.86 -11.18
CA LEU A 108 -0.84 -11.63 -11.73
C LEU A 108 -0.90 -11.84 -13.25
N GLY A 109 0.21 -11.69 -13.97
CA GLY A 109 0.28 -12.03 -15.40
C GLY A 109 -0.73 -11.26 -16.27
N GLY A 110 -1.12 -10.05 -15.85
CA GLY A 110 -2.12 -9.22 -16.53
C GLY A 110 -3.58 -9.46 -16.10
N ALA A 111 -3.84 -10.38 -15.15
CA ALA A 111 -5.18 -10.57 -14.59
C ALA A 111 -5.67 -9.38 -13.75
N GLY A 112 -4.76 -8.49 -13.34
CA GLY A 112 -5.03 -7.25 -12.62
C GLY A 112 -4.08 -6.14 -13.06
N TYR A 113 -4.55 -4.89 -13.05
CA TYR A 113 -3.69 -3.72 -13.25
C TYR A 113 -3.09 -3.30 -11.91
N THR A 114 -1.76 -3.27 -11.83
CA THR A 114 -1.03 -3.02 -10.58
C THR A 114 -0.47 -1.61 -10.55
N THR A 115 -0.41 -1.00 -9.37
CA THR A 115 0.29 0.26 -9.15
C THR A 115 0.96 0.24 -7.78
N ASP A 116 2.21 0.68 -7.71
CA ASP A 116 2.92 0.84 -6.45
C ASP A 116 2.33 2.02 -5.67
N GLN A 117 2.02 1.81 -4.39
CA GLN A 117 1.49 2.82 -3.48
C GLN A 117 2.37 2.97 -2.23
N THR A 118 3.50 2.25 -2.15
CA THR A 118 4.35 2.16 -0.95
C THR A 118 4.84 3.53 -0.49
N ASP A 119 5.26 4.40 -1.42
CA ASP A 119 5.72 5.76 -1.11
C ASP A 119 4.62 6.83 -1.22
N SER A 120 3.35 6.42 -1.44
CA SER A 120 2.20 7.34 -1.51
C SER A 120 1.31 7.30 -0.27
N MET A 121 1.48 6.29 0.58
CA MET A 121 0.64 6.04 1.76
C MET A 121 1.51 5.64 2.95
N LEU A 122 1.15 6.10 4.14
CA LEU A 122 1.77 5.64 5.39
C LEU A 122 0.94 4.51 6.00
N ALA A 123 1.60 3.39 6.29
CA ALA A 123 1.03 2.36 7.16
C ALA A 123 1.35 2.70 8.62
N ILE A 124 0.30 3.00 9.39
CA ILE A 124 0.42 3.33 10.83
C ILE A 124 -0.28 2.24 11.62
N GLU A 125 0.46 1.58 12.49
CA GLU A 125 -0.07 0.63 13.47
C GLU A 125 -0.34 1.36 14.78
N VAL A 126 -1.55 1.20 15.31
CA VAL A 126 -1.94 1.70 16.63
C VAL A 126 -2.41 0.51 17.46
N SER A 127 -1.85 0.38 18.66
CA SER A 127 -2.20 -0.71 19.57
C SER A 127 -2.19 -0.24 21.02
N GLY A 128 -2.93 -0.93 21.88
CA GLY A 128 -3.02 -0.61 23.31
C GLY A 128 -4.46 -0.51 23.82
N PRO A 129 -4.66 -0.50 25.15
CA PRO A 129 -5.99 -0.50 25.77
C PRO A 129 -6.85 0.72 25.42
N ALA A 130 -6.25 1.85 25.02
CA ALA A 130 -6.96 3.08 24.68
C ALA A 130 -7.25 3.24 23.18
N THR A 131 -6.97 2.23 22.35
CA THR A 131 -7.03 2.35 20.88
C THR A 131 -8.43 2.70 20.40
N MET A 132 -9.46 1.97 20.88
CA MET A 132 -10.84 2.19 20.44
C MET A 132 -11.33 3.59 20.77
N ALA A 133 -11.14 4.02 22.02
CA ALA A 133 -11.50 5.37 22.47
C ALA A 133 -10.76 6.48 21.69
N ALA A 134 -9.53 6.23 21.24
CA ALA A 134 -8.80 7.17 20.38
C ALA A 134 -9.38 7.18 18.96
N MET A 135 -9.68 6.01 18.39
CA MET A 135 -10.23 5.89 17.04
C MET A 135 -11.63 6.47 16.91
N GLU A 136 -12.50 6.34 17.92
CA GLU A 136 -13.84 6.96 17.97
C GLU A 136 -13.81 8.49 17.77
N ARG A 137 -12.69 9.15 18.08
CA ARG A 137 -12.54 10.61 17.95
C ARG A 137 -12.21 11.07 16.52
N ILE A 138 -11.68 10.17 15.69
CA ILE A 138 -11.16 10.48 14.35
C ILE A 138 -11.82 9.64 13.25
N CYS A 139 -12.46 8.53 13.61
CA CYS A 139 -13.13 7.61 12.71
C CYS A 139 -14.64 7.77 12.87
N PRO A 140 -15.39 8.09 11.81
CA PRO A 140 -16.84 8.22 11.87
C PRO A 140 -17.58 6.87 11.89
N LEU A 141 -16.86 5.74 11.85
CA LEU A 141 -17.43 4.41 11.87
C LEU A 141 -17.74 3.96 13.30
N ASP A 142 -18.76 3.12 13.43
CA ASP A 142 -19.01 2.34 14.65
C ASP A 142 -17.96 1.20 14.71
N LEU A 143 -17.06 1.26 15.70
CA LEU A 143 -15.84 0.45 15.77
C LEU A 143 -15.94 -0.69 16.79
#